data_AF-A0A956IM72-F1
#
_entry.id   AF-A0A956IM72-F1
#
_cell.length_a   1.000
_cell.length_b   1.000
_cell.length_c   1.000
_cell.angle_alpha   90.00
_cell.angle_beta   90.00
_cell.angle_gamma   90.00
#
_symmetry.space_group_name_H-M   'P 1'
#
loop_
_entity.id
_entity.type
_entity.pdbx_description
1 polymer ?
#
loop_
_entity_poly.entity_id
_entity_poly.type
_entity_poly.pdbx_seq_one_letter_code
_entity_poly.pdbx_strand_id
1 'polypeptide(L)'
;MAEAAPELPEIPEELGLDPVLCALLHLAYFLDSVEEETLSAEHATPNLERVGLYVQRLDDEQLDELEAQLAELVEYAIAEKWSEDQREWLASFLEHCGIELEAEDASDMN
;
A
#
# COMPACT_ATOMS: atom_id res chain seq x y z
N MET A 1 23.11 -6.78 -14.63
CA MET A 1 23.01 -5.60 -13.74
C MET A 1 21.82 -5.92 -12.86
N ALA A 2 21.93 -5.86 -11.54
CA ALA A 2 20.74 -5.98 -10.71
C ALA A 2 19.83 -4.81 -11.09
N GLU A 3 18.62 -5.12 -11.54
CA GLU A 3 17.57 -4.11 -11.71
C GLU A 3 17.33 -3.50 -10.32
N ALA A 4 17.10 -2.18 -10.25
CA ALA A 4 16.82 -1.57 -8.97
C ALA A 4 15.55 -2.22 -8.40
N ALA A 5 15.56 -2.57 -7.11
CA ALA A 5 14.38 -3.12 -6.46
C ALA A 5 13.22 -2.13 -6.64
N PRO A 6 11.99 -2.60 -6.87
CA PRO A 6 10.84 -1.70 -6.93
C PRO A 6 10.74 -0.94 -5.61
N GLU A 7 10.66 0.39 -5.70
CA GLU A 7 10.54 1.29 -4.55
C GLU A 7 9.26 2.11 -4.68
N LEU A 8 8.51 2.18 -3.58
CA LEU A 8 7.43 3.15 -3.44
C LEU A 8 8.07 4.55 -3.31
N PRO A 9 7.56 5.59 -3.98
CA PRO A 9 8.06 6.95 -3.79
C PRO A 9 7.93 7.40 -2.34
N GLU A 10 8.80 8.30 -1.90
CA GLU A 10 8.70 8.90 -0.58
C GLU A 10 7.37 9.65 -0.44
N ILE A 11 6.62 9.33 0.62
CA ILE A 11 5.35 9.98 0.93
C ILE A 11 5.66 11.28 1.69
N PRO A 12 5.25 12.45 1.16
CA PRO A 12 5.59 13.74 1.78
C PRO A 12 4.88 13.95 3.13
N GLU A 13 5.58 14.59 4.07
CA GLU A 13 5.04 14.91 5.40
C GLU A 13 3.81 15.84 5.32
N GLU A 14 3.68 16.62 4.24
CA GLU A 14 2.59 17.56 4.03
C GLU A 14 1.21 16.89 3.88
N LEU A 15 1.14 15.59 3.58
CA LEU A 15 -0.11 14.82 3.57
C LEU A 15 -0.61 14.47 4.97
N GLY A 16 0.22 14.65 6.01
CA GLY A 16 -0.21 14.43 7.39
C GLY A 16 -0.55 12.97 7.75
N LEU A 17 -0.20 12.01 6.90
CA LEU A 17 -0.42 10.58 7.14
C LEU A 17 0.41 10.08 8.34
N ASP A 18 -0.08 9.03 9.02
CA ASP A 18 0.64 8.41 10.12
C ASP A 18 2.00 7.85 9.63
N PRO A 19 3.13 8.30 10.19
CA PRO A 19 4.45 7.80 9.79
C PRO A 19 4.62 6.28 9.95
N VAL A 20 3.91 5.66 10.90
CA VAL A 20 3.90 4.20 11.08
C VAL A 20 3.19 3.51 9.92
N LEU A 21 2.08 4.09 9.43
CA LEU A 21 1.40 3.60 8.24
C LEU A 21 2.30 3.72 7.02
N CYS A 22 2.91 4.88 6.79
CA CYS A 22 3.84 5.08 5.68
C CYS A 22 4.98 4.04 5.70
N ALA A 23 5.60 3.83 6.86
CA ALA A 23 6.66 2.83 7.02
C ALA A 23 6.16 1.40 6.73
N LEU A 24 4.93 1.06 7.14
CA LEU A 24 4.32 -0.23 6.86
C LEU A 24 4.05 -0.43 5.37
N LEU A 25 3.55 0.59 4.68
CA LEU A 25 3.30 0.57 3.24
C LEU A 25 4.58 0.34 2.45
N HIS A 26 5.66 1.06 2.77
CA HIS A 26 6.97 0.85 2.14
C HIS A 26 7.48 -0.59 2.34
N LEU A 27 7.31 -1.14 3.54
CA LEU A 27 7.70 -2.52 3.83
C LEU A 27 6.84 -3.54 3.07
N ALA A 28 5.52 -3.34 3.05
CA ALA A 28 4.59 -4.22 2.36
C ALA A 28 4.84 -4.20 0.85
N TYR A 29 5.04 -3.02 0.26
CA TYR A 29 5.36 -2.87 -1.17
C TYR A 29 6.66 -3.59 -1.51
N PHE A 30 7.70 -3.41 -0.70
CA PHE A 30 8.97 -4.11 -0.89
C PHE A 30 8.81 -5.62 -0.85
N LEU A 31 8.09 -6.15 0.16
CA LEU A 31 7.89 -7.60 0.30
C LEU A 31 7.09 -8.20 -0.86
N ASP A 32 6.18 -7.44 -1.45
CA ASP A 32 5.34 -7.91 -2.55
C ASP A 32 6.03 -7.77 -3.92
N SER A 33 6.87 -6.75 -4.08
CA SER A 33 7.49 -6.40 -5.35
C SER A 33 8.90 -6.96 -5.54
N VAL A 34 9.52 -7.47 -4.47
CA VAL A 34 10.88 -8.02 -4.53
C VAL A 34 10.92 -9.34 -5.33
N GLU A 35 11.88 -9.44 -6.24
CA GLU A 35 12.06 -10.64 -7.07
C GLU A 35 12.50 -11.86 -6.23
N GLU A 36 12.13 -13.07 -6.69
CA GLU A 36 12.48 -14.34 -6.03
C GLU A 36 13.99 -14.54 -5.82
N GLU A 37 14.83 -13.94 -6.66
CA GLU A 37 16.29 -13.97 -6.51
C GLU A 37 16.78 -13.26 -5.25
N THR A 38 15.98 -12.32 -4.72
CA THR A 38 16.29 -11.53 -3.51
C THR A 38 15.55 -12.05 -2.29
N LEU A 39 14.25 -12.36 -2.41
CA LEU A 39 13.44 -12.95 -1.34
C LEU A 39 12.41 -13.89 -1.97
N SER A 40 12.38 -15.15 -1.53
CA SER A 40 11.39 -16.09 -2.06
C SER A 40 9.97 -15.71 -1.63
N ALA A 41 9.01 -15.87 -2.53
CA ALA A 41 7.59 -15.68 -2.24
C ALA A 41 7.11 -16.55 -1.06
N GLU A 42 7.67 -17.77 -0.91
CA GLU A 42 7.41 -18.65 0.25
C GLU A 42 7.72 -17.98 1.59
N HIS A 43 8.67 -17.05 1.63
CA HIS A 43 9.01 -16.28 2.82
C HIS A 43 8.30 -14.92 2.88
N ALA A 44 8.04 -14.26 1.75
CA ALA A 44 7.35 -12.97 1.71
C ALA A 44 5.85 -13.08 2.02
N THR A 45 5.13 -13.96 1.30
CA THR A 45 3.67 -14.06 1.35
C THR A 45 3.13 -14.30 2.77
N PRO A 46 3.64 -15.24 3.57
CA PRO A 46 3.11 -15.46 4.92
C PRO A 46 3.37 -14.26 5.86
N ASN A 47 4.34 -13.40 5.57
CA ASN A 47 4.57 -12.19 6.35
C ASN A 47 3.60 -11.07 5.95
N LEU A 48 3.33 -10.91 4.65
CA LEU A 48 2.30 -10.00 4.15
C LEU A 48 0.90 -10.39 4.65
N GLU A 49 0.55 -11.68 4.64
CA GLU A 49 -0.71 -12.18 5.22
C GLU A 49 -0.84 -11.83 6.71
N ARG A 50 0.27 -11.84 7.46
CA ARG A 50 0.26 -11.43 8.88
C ARG A 50 0.04 -9.94 9.03
N VAL A 51 0.58 -9.12 8.14
CA VAL A 51 0.30 -7.67 8.12
C VAL A 51 -1.20 -7.45 7.94
N GLY A 52 -1.81 -8.03 6.92
CA GLY A 52 -3.26 -7.95 6.70
C GLY A 52 -4.07 -8.45 7.90
N LEU A 53 -3.68 -9.58 8.51
CA LEU A 53 -4.31 -10.10 9.72
C LEU A 53 -4.28 -9.10 10.90
N TYR A 54 -3.20 -8.34 11.07
CA TYR A 54 -3.09 -7.38 12.16
C TYR A 54 -3.84 -6.08 11.85
N VAL A 55 -3.88 -5.65 10.59
CA VAL A 55 -4.74 -4.54 10.15
C VAL A 55 -6.21 -4.85 10.43
N GLN A 56 -6.65 -6.09 10.16
CA GLN A 56 -8.02 -6.54 10.48
C GLN A 56 -8.36 -6.58 11.99
N ARG A 57 -7.39 -6.31 12.90
CA ARG A 57 -7.65 -6.22 14.35
C ARG A 57 -7.84 -4.79 14.84
N LEU A 58 -7.66 -3.82 13.97
CA LEU A 58 -8.01 -2.44 14.25
C LEU A 58 -9.49 -2.36 14.60
N ASP A 59 -9.83 -1.48 15.55
CA ASP A 59 -11.23 -1.16 15.83
C ASP A 59 -11.81 -0.25 14.75
N ASP A 60 -13.13 -0.04 14.78
CA ASP A 60 -13.83 0.73 13.75
C ASP A 60 -13.27 2.16 13.60
N GLU A 61 -12.89 2.83 14.70
CA GLU A 61 -12.32 4.20 14.65
C GLU A 61 -10.93 4.20 13.99
N GLN A 62 -10.12 3.19 14.29
CA GLN A 62 -8.80 3.02 13.69
C GLN A 62 -8.89 2.62 12.21
N LEU A 63 -9.91 1.84 11.83
CA LEU A 63 -10.16 1.48 10.43
C LEU A 63 -10.61 2.70 9.64
N ASP A 64 -11.58 3.48 10.13
CA ASP A 64 -12.04 4.71 9.47
C ASP A 64 -10.88 5.70 9.21
N GLU A 65 -9.98 5.86 10.19
CA GLU A 65 -8.79 6.70 10.05
C GLU A 65 -7.80 6.14 9.02
N LEU A 66 -7.59 4.83 9.01
CA LEU A 66 -6.74 4.16 8.05
C LEU A 66 -7.28 4.31 6.62
N GLU A 67 -8.59 4.14 6.43
CA GLU A 67 -9.26 4.31 5.15
C GLU A 67 -9.11 5.73 4.62
N ALA A 68 -9.35 6.74 5.47
CA ALA A 68 -9.20 8.15 5.09
C ALA A 68 -7.76 8.48 4.66
N GLN A 69 -6.77 8.04 5.42
CA GLN A 69 -5.35 8.25 5.09
C GLN A 69 -4.94 7.57 3.77
N LEU A 70 -5.47 6.38 3.51
CA LEU A 70 -5.15 5.64 2.30
C LEU A 70 -5.86 6.21 1.07
N ALA A 71 -7.08 6.71 1.22
CA ALA A 71 -7.78 7.44 0.16
C ALA A 71 -7.01 8.70 -0.25
N GLU A 72 -6.56 9.50 0.73
CA GLU A 72 -5.72 10.69 0.47
C GLU A 72 -4.40 10.32 -0.25
N LEU A 73 -3.78 9.19 0.14
CA LEU A 73 -2.58 8.71 -0.54
C LEU A 73 -2.84 8.28 -1.99
N VAL A 74 -3.98 7.65 -2.28
CA VAL A 74 -4.38 7.26 -3.65
C VAL A 74 -4.56 8.50 -4.52
N GLU A 75 -5.29 9.51 -4.04
CA GLU A 75 -5.47 10.78 -4.75
C GLU A 75 -4.11 11.44 -5.05
N TYR A 76 -3.22 11.46 -4.06
CA TYR A 76 -1.87 11.98 -4.21
C TYR A 76 -1.06 11.19 -5.26
N ALA A 77 -1.08 9.85 -5.20
CA ALA A 77 -0.37 8.99 -6.14
C ALA A 77 -0.82 9.21 -7.59
N ILE A 78 -2.11 9.47 -7.80
CA ILE A 78 -2.67 9.85 -9.10
C ILE A 78 -2.15 11.22 -9.54
N ALA A 79 -2.21 12.23 -8.65
CA ALA A 79 -1.78 13.59 -8.95
C ALA A 79 -0.28 13.68 -9.30
N GLU A 80 0.55 12.94 -8.58
CA GLU A 80 2.00 12.89 -8.76
C GLU A 80 2.45 11.85 -9.80
N LYS A 81 1.50 11.18 -10.47
CA LYS A 81 1.76 10.25 -11.58
C LYS A 81 2.70 9.11 -11.18
N TRP A 82 2.41 8.49 -10.03
CA TRP A 82 3.01 7.22 -9.67
C TRP A 82 2.77 6.19 -10.79
N SER A 83 3.64 5.18 -10.88
CA SER A 83 3.51 4.16 -11.92
C SER A 83 2.18 3.41 -11.81
N GLU A 84 1.76 2.77 -12.90
CA GLU A 84 0.57 1.91 -12.91
C GLU A 84 0.71 0.79 -11.86
N ASP A 85 1.83 0.06 -11.88
CA ASP A 85 2.13 -0.98 -10.88
C ASP A 85 2.04 -0.48 -9.42
N GLN A 86 2.53 0.73 -9.13
CA GLN A 86 2.47 1.32 -7.79
C GLN A 86 1.03 1.64 -7.36
N ARG A 87 0.22 2.17 -8.28
CA ARG A 87 -1.18 2.52 -8.01
C ARG A 87 -2.05 1.26 -7.90
N GLU A 88 -1.85 0.27 -8.77
CA GLU A 88 -2.52 -1.02 -8.69
C GLU A 88 -2.19 -1.76 -7.39
N TRP A 89 -0.92 -1.76 -6.98
CA TRP A 89 -0.52 -2.34 -5.71
C TRP A 89 -1.22 -1.67 -4.53
N LEU A 90 -1.27 -0.33 -4.51
CA LEU A 90 -1.90 0.42 -3.43
C LEU A 90 -3.41 0.08 -3.33
N ALA A 91 -4.11 0.02 -4.46
CA ALA A 91 -5.51 -0.40 -4.51
C ALA A 91 -5.70 -1.85 -4.02
N SER A 92 -4.82 -2.76 -4.44
CA SER A 92 -4.89 -4.17 -4.02
C SER A 92 -4.57 -4.34 -2.53
N PHE A 93 -3.63 -3.57 -1.99
CA PHE A 93 -3.30 -3.60 -0.55
C PHE A 93 -4.52 -3.23 0.31
N LEU A 94 -5.33 -2.26 -0.14
CA LEU A 94 -6.55 -1.85 0.54
C LEU A 94 -7.59 -2.96 0.58
N GLU A 95 -7.85 -3.56 -0.58
CA GLU A 95 -8.79 -4.67 -0.68
C GLU A 95 -8.38 -5.84 0.24
N HIS A 96 -7.09 -6.18 0.29
CA HIS A 96 -6.57 -7.21 1.19
C HIS A 96 -6.66 -6.85 2.68
N CYS A 97 -6.65 -5.56 3.00
CA CYS A 97 -6.91 -5.08 4.36
C CYS A 97 -8.40 -5.12 4.73
N GLY A 98 -9.29 -5.43 3.78
CA GLY A 98 -10.74 -5.45 3.95
C GLY A 98 -11.40 -4.08 3.72
N ILE A 99 -10.69 -3.16 3.08
CA ILE A 99 -11.13 -1.79 2.78
C ILE A 99 -11.60 -1.76 1.33
N GLU A 100 -12.88 -1.48 1.10
CA GLU A 100 -13.42 -1.23 -0.24
C GLU A 100 -13.41 0.29 -0.51
N LEU A 101 -12.56 0.75 -1.45
CA LEU A 101 -12.67 2.12 -1.94
C LEU A 101 -13.99 2.29 -2.69
N GLU A 102 -14.82 3.26 -2.29
CA GLU A 102 -16.07 3.54 -3.01
C GLU A 102 -15.77 3.96 -4.46
N ALA A 103 -16.49 3.36 -5.41
CA ALA A 103 -16.17 3.35 -6.85
C ALA A 103 -16.21 4.72 -7.57
N GLU A 104 -16.38 5.84 -6.87
CA GLU A 104 -16.27 7.17 -7.49
C GLU A 104 -14.79 7.55 -7.72
N ASP A 105 -13.85 7.06 -6.89
CA ASP A 105 -12.42 7.36 -7.01
C ASP A 105 -11.64 6.36 -7.89
N ALA A 106 -12.18 5.16 -8.10
CA ALA A 106 -11.55 4.12 -8.93
C ALA A 106 -11.73 4.33 -10.45
N SER A 107 -12.60 5.24 -10.87
CA SER A 107 -12.91 5.46 -12.30
C SER A 107 -11.77 6.12 -13.08
N ASP A 108 -10.83 6.77 -12.40
CA ASP A 108 -9.62 7.38 -12.97
C ASP A 108 -8.38 6.45 -12.95
N MET A 109 -8.54 5.20 -12.49
CA MET A 109 -7.46 4.21 -12.38
C MET A 109 -7.39 3.21 -13.57
N ASN A 110 -8.17 3.41 -14.64
CA ASN A 110 -8.25 2.51 -15.81
C ASN A 110 -7.87 3.22 -17.12
#